data_AF-A0A822FZ65-F1
#
_entry.id   AF-A0A822FZ65-F1
#
_cell.length_a   1.000
_cell.length_b   1.000
_cell.length_c   1.000
_cell.angle_alpha   90.00
_cell.angle_beta   90.00
_cell.angle_gamma   90.00
#
_symmetry.space_group_name_H-M   'P 1'
#
loop_
_entity.id
_entity.type
_entity.pdbx_description
1 polymer ?
#
loop_
_entity_poly.entity_id
_entity_poly.type
_entity_poly.pdbx_seq_one_letter_code
_entity_poly.pdbx_strand_id
1 'polypeptide(L)' 'YGPGLEPSGQIIGKPTEFTIDAHNAGEAPLRVQAIDQEYQPVDVQVRNTGNGTYNCRYTPRNALRHC' A
#
# COMPACT_ATOMS: atom_id res chain seq x y z
N TYR A 1 -6.14 6.05 1.28
CA TYR A 1 -6.97 6.11 0.06
C TYR A 1 -6.09 5.98 -1.18
N GLY A 2 -6.61 5.41 -2.27
CA GLY A 2 -5.88 5.28 -3.54
C GLY A 2 -6.21 3.98 -4.28
N PRO A 3 -5.84 3.88 -5.56
CA PRO A 3 -6.14 2.70 -6.39
C PRO A 3 -5.49 1.42 -5.84
N GLY A 4 -4.45 1.55 -5.01
CA GLY A 4 -3.80 0.47 -4.25
C GLY A 4 -4.64 -0.17 -3.16
N LEU A 5 -5.80 0.39 -2.84
CA LEU A 5 -6.70 -0.11 -1.80
C LEU A 5 -8.08 -0.48 -2.34
N GLU A 6 -8.32 -0.31 -3.64
CA GLU A 6 -9.60 -0.66 -4.25
C GLU A 6 -9.70 -2.17 -4.50
N PRO A 7 -10.84 -2.81 -4.17
CA PRO A 7 -11.06 -4.24 -4.37
C PRO A 7 -11.18 -4.62 -5.86
N SER A 8 -11.40 -3.64 -6.73
CA SER A 8 -11.55 -3.80 -8.18
C SER A 8 -10.73 -2.74 -8.90
N GLY A 9 -10.02 -3.11 -9.96
CA GLY A 9 -9.22 -2.16 -10.76
C GLY A 9 -7.70 -2.31 -10.59
N GLN A 10 -7.25 -3.15 -9.65
CA GLN A 10 -5.84 -3.50 -9.53
C GLN A 10 -5.40 -4.45 -10.63
N ILE A 11 -4.35 -4.07 -11.34
CA ILE A 11 -3.80 -4.86 -12.43
C ILE A 11 -2.54 -5.56 -11.91
N ILE A 12 -2.55 -6.90 -11.95
CA ILE A 12 -1.40 -7.72 -11.62
C ILE A 12 -0.22 -7.32 -12.49
N GLY A 13 0.96 -7.18 -11.89
CA GLY A 13 2.18 -6.76 -12.56
C GLY A 13 2.27 -5.26 -12.84
N LYS A 14 1.24 -4.46 -12.52
CA LYS A 14 1.35 -2.99 -12.57
C LYS A 14 1.63 -2.40 -11.19
N PRO A 15 2.63 -1.51 -11.06
CA PRO A 15 2.85 -0.79 -9.83
C PRO A 15 1.60 0.03 -9.51
N THR A 16 1.10 -0.13 -8.30
CA THR A 16 -0.06 0.56 -7.80
C THR A 16 0.33 1.35 -6.56
N GLU A 17 -0.25 2.54 -6.43
CA GLU A 17 0.06 3.49 -5.38
C GLU A 17 -1.17 3.74 -4.49
N PHE A 18 -0.92 3.98 -3.21
CA PHE A 18 -1.93 4.40 -2.25
C PHE A 18 -1.35 5.38 -1.26
N THR A 19 -2.18 6.29 -0.80
CA THR A 19 -1.81 7.35 0.13
C THR A 19 -2.39 7.02 1.50
N ILE A 20 -1.54 7.00 2.51
CA ILE A 20 -1.92 6.89 3.92
C ILE A 20 -1.85 8.29 4.51
N ASP A 21 -2.99 8.79 4.96
CA ASP A 21 -3.06 10.03 5.71
C ASP A 21 -2.97 9.73 7.20
N ALA A 22 -1.87 10.13 7.82
CA ALA A 22 -1.60 9.96 9.24
C ALA A 22 -1.42 11.31 9.94
N HIS A 23 -1.94 12.39 9.34
CA HIS A 23 -1.79 13.76 9.86
C HIS A 23 -2.33 13.90 11.30
N ASN A 24 -3.38 13.16 11.65
CA ASN A 24 -3.99 13.15 12.98
C ASN A 24 -3.46 12.03 13.90
N ALA A 25 -2.56 11.16 13.43
CA ALA A 25 -2.09 10.00 14.20
C ALA A 25 -0.83 10.30 15.05
N GLY A 26 -0.16 11.44 14.82
CA GLY A 26 1.09 11.82 15.49
C GLY A 26 2.36 11.28 14.82
N GLU A 27 3.54 11.67 15.31
CA GLU A 27 4.82 11.13 14.82
C GLU A 27 5.06 9.72 15.35
N ALA A 28 4.69 8.72 14.55
CA ALA A 28 4.97 7.32 14.81
C ALA A 28 5.62 6.66 13.59
N PRO A 29 6.50 5.65 13.80
CA PRO A 29 7.08 4.90 12.69
C PRO A 29 5.99 4.10 11.98
N LEU A 30 5.71 4.47 10.73
CA LEU A 30 4.74 3.76 9.90
C LEU A 30 5.36 2.47 9.36
N ARG A 31 4.76 1.32 9.70
CA ARG A 31 5.12 0.02 9.12
C ARG A 31 3.97 -0.47 8.25
N VAL A 32 4.24 -0.69 6.97
CA VAL A 32 3.29 -1.27 6.03
C VAL A 32 3.76 -2.67 5.68
N GLN A 33 2.88 -3.65 5.85
CA GLN A 33 3.11 -5.02 5.44
C GLN A 33 1.96 -5.43 4.53
N ALA A 34 2.30 -5.79 3.29
CA ALA A 34 1.36 -6.38 2.35
C ALA A 34 1.74 -7.85 2.17
N ILE A 35 0.73 -8.69 2.07
CA ILE A 35 0.86 -10.13 1.90
C ILE A 35 -0.05 -10.51 0.73
N ASP A 36 0.42 -11.35 -0.17
CA ASP A 36 -0.39 -11.85 -1.28
C ASP A 36 -1.26 -13.05 -0.88
N GLN A 37 -2.03 -13.60 -1.83
CA GLN A 37 -2.86 -14.79 -1.60
C GLN A 37 -2.06 -16.06 -1.26
N GLU A 38 -0.77 -16.10 -1.58
CA GLU A 38 0.12 -17.22 -1.27
C GLU A 38 0.84 -17.02 0.08
N TYR A 39 0.40 -16.05 0.88
CA TYR A 39 1.03 -15.65 2.13
C TYR A 39 2.47 -15.15 1.96
N GLN A 40 2.84 -14.70 0.74
CA GLN A 40 4.15 -14.15 0.46
C GLN A 40 4.18 -12.65 0.76
N PRO A 41 5.27 -12.15 1.38
CA PRO A 41 5.43 -10.73 1.60
C PRO A 41 5.54 -10.01 0.25
N VAL A 42 4.71 -8.98 0.08
CA VAL A 42 4.76 -8.08 -1.07
C VAL A 42 5.64 -6.90 -0.71
N ASP A 43 6.62 -6.61 -1.56
CA ASP A 43 7.46 -5.42 -1.42
C ASP A 43 6.60 -4.16 -1.58
N VAL A 44 6.48 -3.41 -0.48
CA VAL A 44 5.83 -2.10 -0.45
C VAL A 44 6.89 -1.02 -0.21
N GLN A 45 7.01 -0.12 -1.16
CA GLN A 45 7.82 1.10 -1.02
C GLN A 45 6.99 2.16 -0.32
N VAL A 46 7.39 2.57 0.88
CA VAL A 46 6.76 3.66 1.62
C VAL A 46 7.62 4.92 1.47
N ARG A 47 7.00 6.00 1.01
CA ARG A 47 7.61 7.31 0.85
C ARG A 47 6.84 8.34 1.67
N ASN A 48 7.51 8.95 2.65
CA ASN A 48 6.94 10.06 3.40
C ASN A 48 6.96 11.33 2.53
N THR A 49 5.82 12.01 2.40
CA THR A 49 5.70 13.27 1.62
C THR A 49 5.84 14.53 2.48
N GLY A 50 6.14 14.41 3.77
CA GLY A 50 6.45 15.51 4.69
C GLY A 50 5.24 16.22 5.29
N ASN A 51 4.02 15.92 4.81
CA ASN A 51 2.78 16.60 5.23
C ASN A 51 1.88 15.73 6.12
N GLY A 52 2.48 14.84 6.92
CA GLY A 52 1.72 13.81 7.67
C GLY A 52 1.09 12.73 6.79
N THR A 53 1.45 12.72 5.50
CA THR A 53 0.98 11.76 4.50
C THR A 53 2.12 10.86 4.05
N TYR A 54 1.80 9.61 3.77
CA TYR A 54 2.73 8.59 3.31
C TYR A 54 2.21 8.00 2.00
N ASN A 55 2.99 8.17 0.93
CA ASN A 55 2.70 7.56 -0.34
C ASN A 55 3.35 6.17 -0.38
N CYS A 56 2.53 5.15 -0.53
CA CYS A 56 2.95 3.75 -0.57
C CYS A 56 2.75 3.21 -1.98
N ARG A 57 3.75 2.52 -2.50
CA ARG A 57 3.74 1.91 -3.82
C ARG A 57 4.06 0.44 -3.69
N TYR A 58 3.26 -0.42 -4.29
CA TYR A 58 3.56 -1.84 -4.35
C TYR A 58 3.20 -2.40 -5.72
N THR A 59 3.80 -3.53 -6.07
CA THR A 59 3.49 -4.22 -7.32
C THR A 59 2.85 -5.56 -6.96
N PRO A 60 1.53 -5.72 -7.14
CA PRO A 60 0.86 -7.01 -6.93
C PRO A 60 1.42 -8.01 -7.95
N ARG A 61 2.07 -9.06 -7.46
CA ARG A 61 2.55 -10.18 -8.30
C ARG A 61 1.46 -11.22 -8.55
N ASN A 62 0.51 -11.31 -7.62
CA ASN A 62 -0.66 -12.17 -7.67
C ASN A 62 -1.91 -11.32 -7.39
N ALA A 63 -3.10 -11.79 -7.81
CA ALA A 63 -4.35 -11.15 -7.44
C ALA A 63 -4.43 -11.08 -5.92
N LEU A 64 -4.47 -9.89 -5.31
CA LEU A 64 -4.76 -9.80 -3.88
C LEU A 64 -6.27 -10.02 -3.70
N ARG A 65 -6.66 -11.12 -3.04
CA ARG A 65 -7.99 -11.16 -2.41
C ARG A 65 -7.80 -10.56 -1.04
N HIS A 66 -8.33 -9.37 -0.83
CA HIS A 66 -8.67 -8.93 0.51
C HIS A 66 -10.00 -9.62 0.87
N CYS A 67 -9.94 -10.56 1.81
CA CYS A 67 -11.12 -11.15 2.43
C CYS A 67 -11.68 -10.18 3.48
#